data_AF-A0A8X6VWU6-F1
#
_entry.id   AF-A0A8X6VWU6-F1
#
_cell.length_a   1.000
_cell.length_b   1.000
_cell.length_c   1.000
_cell.angle_alpha   90.00
_cell.angle_beta   90.00
_cell.angle_gamma   90.00
#
_symmetry.space_group_name_H-M   'P 1'
#
loop_
_entity.id
_entity.type
_entity.pdbx_description
1 polymer ?
#
loop_
_entity_poly.entity_id
_entity_poly.type
_entity_poly.pdbx_seq_one_letter_code
_entity_poly.pdbx_strand_id
1 'polypeptide(L)'
;MAYMFQWITLEKEINHGKTEDQENGRRTLESQKHWYNLFERLNDIINFLDYRNLTFRGHRESLKTDEDTKNSGNFIDLSKLISKCDPTLREHTNRIDNKQLAHHYLNHDIQNELITIMSNTVTNEVIGRIKEAQYYSFFNRLHYRL
;
A
#
# COMPACT_ATOMS: atom_id res chain seq x y z
N MET A 1 7.66 3.39 0.66
CA MET A 1 8.52 2.52 1.53
C MET A 1 8.89 3.23 2.82
N ALA A 2 9.18 4.53 2.80
CA ALA A 2 9.52 5.31 3.99
C ALA A 2 8.48 5.17 5.11
N TYR A 3 7.18 5.24 4.79
CA TYR A 3 6.13 5.14 5.81
C TYR A 3 5.97 3.74 6.39
N MET A 4 6.11 2.67 5.60
CA MET A 4 6.06 1.30 6.14
C MET A 4 7.18 1.07 7.17
N PHE A 5 8.40 1.54 6.85
CA PHE A 5 9.50 1.54 7.79
C PHE A 5 9.25 2.44 9.00
N GLN A 6 8.67 3.61 8.80
CA GLN A 6 8.30 4.53 9.89
C GLN A 6 7.25 3.92 10.84
N TRP A 7 6.27 3.15 10.33
CA TRP A 7 5.27 2.43 11.13
C TRP A 7 5.85 1.28 11.93
N ILE A 8 6.69 0.46 11.29
CA ILE A 8 7.45 -0.60 11.98
C ILE A 8 8.34 0.00 13.07
N THR A 9 8.86 1.21 12.85
CA THR A 9 9.71 1.92 13.82
C THR A 9 8.89 2.49 14.97
N LEU A 10 7.76 3.14 14.69
CA LEU A 10 6.86 3.68 15.72
C LEU A 10 6.27 2.56 16.61
N GLU A 11 5.88 1.43 16.04
CA GLU A 11 5.41 0.28 16.82
C GLU A 11 6.53 -0.31 17.70
N LYS A 12 7.78 -0.32 17.22
CA LYS A 12 8.93 -0.69 18.05
C LYS A 12 9.14 0.27 19.20
N GLU A 13 9.02 1.58 18.99
CA GLU A 13 9.20 2.60 20.04
C GLU A 13 8.12 2.52 21.12
N ILE A 14 6.86 2.31 20.74
CA ILE A 14 5.74 2.08 21.66
C ILE A 14 5.98 0.83 22.52
N ASN A 15 6.57 -0.22 21.93
CA ASN A 15 6.83 -1.49 22.61
C ASN A 15 8.15 -1.51 23.41
N HIS A 16 9.14 -0.68 23.07
CA HIS A 16 10.45 -0.62 23.73
C HIS A 16 10.38 -0.17 25.20
N GLY A 17 9.30 0.50 25.60
CA GLY A 17 9.06 0.87 27.01
C GLY A 17 8.77 -0.31 27.95
N LYS A 18 8.75 -1.55 27.46
CA LYS A 18 8.53 -2.79 28.23
C LYS A 18 9.57 -3.85 27.82
N THR A 19 10.62 -4.07 28.61
CA THR A 19 11.74 -4.96 28.24
C THR A 19 11.59 -6.42 28.71
N GLU A 20 11.84 -7.37 27.79
CA GLU A 20 12.63 -8.63 27.95
C GLU A 20 12.95 -9.16 26.52
N ASP A 21 14.24 -9.21 26.13
CA ASP A 21 14.72 -9.07 24.74
C ASP A 21 14.33 -10.15 23.72
N GLN A 22 13.89 -11.35 24.17
CA GLN A 22 13.53 -12.43 23.25
C GLN A 22 12.05 -12.36 22.82
N GLU A 23 11.17 -12.03 23.77
CA GLU A 23 9.74 -11.81 23.54
C GLU A 23 9.52 -10.57 22.67
N ASN A 24 10.36 -9.54 22.82
CA ASN A 24 10.32 -8.34 22.00
C ASN A 24 10.70 -8.62 20.53
N GLY A 25 11.69 -9.49 20.30
CA GLY A 25 12.07 -9.95 18.97
C GLY A 25 10.95 -10.75 18.28
N ARG A 26 10.32 -11.67 19.02
CA ARG A 26 9.18 -12.47 18.54
C ARG A 26 8.00 -11.56 18.13
N ARG A 27 7.63 -10.60 18.99
CA ARG A 27 6.58 -9.62 18.71
C ARG A 27 6.88 -8.76 17.49
N THR A 28 8.13 -8.37 17.31
CA THR A 28 8.58 -7.61 16.13
C THR A 28 8.34 -8.40 14.85
N LEU A 29 8.69 -9.69 14.83
CA LEU A 29 8.48 -10.54 13.67
C LEU A 29 6.99 -10.77 13.38
N GLU A 30 6.17 -10.95 14.42
CA GLU A 30 4.71 -11.09 14.28
C GLU A 30 4.05 -9.82 13.75
N SER A 31 4.48 -8.65 14.23
CA SER A 31 4.07 -7.35 13.69
C SER A 31 4.45 -7.22 12.21
N GLN A 32 5.71 -7.51 11.84
CA GLN A 32 6.15 -7.46 10.45
C GLN A 32 5.32 -8.35 9.55
N LYS A 33 5.03 -9.58 10.00
CA LYS A 33 4.18 -10.52 9.27
C LYS A 33 2.75 -9.99 9.13
N HIS A 34 2.18 -9.41 10.19
CA HIS A 34 0.86 -8.79 10.15
C HIS A 34 0.81 -7.66 9.11
N TRP A 35 1.79 -6.76 9.11
CA TRP A 35 1.85 -5.65 8.17
C TRP A 35 2.10 -6.09 6.73
N TYR A 36 2.94 -7.10 6.52
CA TYR A 36 3.13 -7.70 5.20
C TYR A 36 1.82 -8.29 4.66
N ASN A 37 1.11 -9.06 5.48
CA ASN A 37 -0.19 -9.62 5.13
C ASN A 37 -1.21 -8.52 4.77
N LEU A 38 -1.25 -7.43 5.55
CA LEU A 38 -2.11 -6.28 5.23
C LEU A 38 -1.72 -5.68 3.88
N PHE A 39 -0.43 -5.46 3.65
CA PHE A 39 0.10 -4.88 2.43
C PHE A 39 -0.27 -5.71 1.19
N GLU A 40 -0.17 -7.05 1.25
CA GLU A 40 -0.61 -7.92 0.15
C GLU A 40 -2.06 -7.70 -0.25
N ARG A 41 -2.97 -7.56 0.74
CA ARG A 41 -4.39 -7.30 0.48
C ARG A 41 -4.61 -5.93 -0.18
N LEU A 42 -3.88 -4.91 0.27
CA LEU A 42 -3.96 -3.59 -0.34
C LEU A 42 -3.41 -3.61 -1.77
N ASN A 43 -2.34 -4.35 -2.02
CA ASN A 43 -1.77 -4.56 -3.35
C ASN A 43 -2.76 -5.27 -4.28
N ASP A 44 -3.48 -6.28 -3.80
CA ASP A 44 -4.52 -6.97 -4.57
C ASP A 44 -5.69 -6.05 -4.93
N ILE A 45 -6.11 -5.18 -3.99
CA ILE A 45 -7.12 -4.15 -4.26
C ILE A 45 -6.65 -3.21 -5.36
N ILE A 46 -5.40 -2.74 -5.30
CA ILE A 46 -4.86 -1.81 -6.30
C ILE A 46 -4.77 -2.48 -7.67
N ASN A 47 -4.24 -3.70 -7.74
CA ASN A 47 -4.16 -4.48 -8.97
C ASN A 47 -5.55 -4.72 -9.59
N PHE A 48 -6.56 -5.03 -8.76
CA PHE A 48 -7.93 -5.21 -9.23
C PHE A 48 -8.48 -3.93 -9.86
N LEU A 49 -8.29 -2.78 -9.21
CA LEU A 49 -8.77 -1.49 -9.71
C LEU A 49 -8.03 -1.08 -10.98
N ASP A 50 -6.71 -1.26 -11.02
CA ASP A 50 -5.86 -0.96 -12.18
C ASP A 50 -6.26 -1.80 -13.40
N TYR A 51 -6.35 -3.13 -13.23
CA TYR A 51 -6.74 -4.05 -14.29
C TYR A 51 -8.12 -3.74 -14.89
N ARG A 52 -9.01 -3.14 -14.09
CA ARG A 52 -10.37 -2.74 -14.51
C ARG A 52 -10.46 -1.28 -14.97
N ASN A 53 -9.36 -0.53 -14.99
CA ASN A 53 -9.32 0.92 -15.25
C ASN A 53 -10.30 1.71 -14.35
N LEU A 54 -10.45 1.28 -13.10
CA LEU A 54 -11.31 1.93 -12.13
C LEU A 54 -10.56 3.04 -11.42
N THR A 55 -11.22 4.17 -11.20
CA THR A 55 -10.64 5.27 -10.42
C THR A 55 -10.41 4.83 -8.98
N PHE A 56 -9.19 4.94 -8.48
CA PHE A 56 -8.87 4.56 -7.09
C PHE A 56 -9.61 5.44 -6.08
N ARG A 57 -9.65 6.75 -6.36
CA ARG A 57 -10.15 7.79 -5.47
C ARG A 57 -11.55 8.26 -5.84
N GLY A 58 -12.26 8.73 -4.83
CA GLY A 58 -13.54 9.41 -4.97
C GLY A 58 -13.39 10.91 -4.70
N HIS A 59 -14.46 11.67 -4.87
CA HIS A 59 -14.44 13.12 -4.63
C HIS A 59 -14.28 13.47 -3.14
N ARG A 60 -14.66 12.58 -2.23
CA ARG A 60 -14.57 12.77 -0.77
C ARG A 60 -14.12 11.50 -0.08
N GLU A 61 -12.83 11.37 0.20
CA GLU A 61 -12.32 10.21 0.94
C GLU A 61 -12.71 10.29 2.42
N SER A 62 -13.64 9.43 2.82
CA SER A 62 -13.99 9.24 4.23
C SER A 62 -14.06 7.76 4.57
N LEU A 63 -13.36 7.41 5.65
CA LEU A 63 -13.42 6.07 6.22
C LEU A 63 -14.65 5.84 7.08
N LYS A 64 -15.35 6.91 7.47
CA LYS A 64 -16.62 6.80 8.18
C LYS A 64 -17.67 6.13 7.30
N THR A 65 -18.60 5.43 7.94
CA THR A 65 -19.70 4.71 7.31
C THR A 65 -20.98 5.55 7.25
N ASP A 66 -20.90 6.81 7.69
CA ASP A 66 -22.02 7.75 7.74
C ASP A 66 -22.60 7.97 6.33
N GLU A 67 -23.93 7.98 6.19
CA GLU A 67 -24.61 8.08 4.88
C GLU A 67 -24.25 9.33 4.07
N ASP A 68 -23.67 10.36 4.71
CA ASP A 68 -23.20 11.60 4.11
C ASP A 68 -21.85 11.48 3.37
N THR A 69 -21.16 10.34 3.46
CA THR A 69 -19.91 10.08 2.75
C THR A 69 -20.18 9.42 1.40
N LYS A 70 -20.98 10.06 0.56
CA LYS A 70 -21.09 9.66 -0.85
C LYS A 70 -19.73 9.91 -1.52
N ASN A 71 -19.24 8.91 -2.23
CA ASN A 71 -18.03 8.95 -3.07
C ASN A 71 -16.68 8.93 -2.30
N SER A 72 -16.52 7.95 -1.39
CA SER A 72 -15.25 7.60 -0.72
C SER A 72 -14.16 7.07 -1.65
N GLY A 73 -14.52 6.64 -2.86
CA GLY A 73 -13.59 6.10 -3.84
C GLY A 73 -13.52 4.58 -3.80
N ASN A 74 -13.27 3.98 -4.98
CA ASN A 74 -13.35 2.53 -5.14
C ASN A 74 -12.34 1.78 -4.26
N PHE A 75 -11.19 2.38 -3.96
CA PHE A 75 -10.19 1.78 -3.07
C PHE A 75 -10.73 1.63 -1.64
N ILE A 76 -11.30 2.69 -1.08
CA ILE A 76 -11.86 2.68 0.28
C ILE A 76 -13.09 1.77 0.34
N ASP A 77 -13.97 1.85 -0.64
CA ASP A 77 -15.21 1.08 -0.64
C ASP A 77 -14.95 -0.43 -0.80
N LEU A 78 -13.99 -0.80 -1.65
CA LEU A 78 -13.57 -2.19 -1.80
C LEU A 78 -12.84 -2.68 -0.54
N SER A 79 -12.02 -1.84 0.09
CA SER A 79 -11.39 -2.16 1.38
C SER A 79 -12.43 -2.41 2.48
N LYS A 80 -13.46 -1.57 2.58
CA LYS A 80 -14.60 -1.74 3.51
C LYS A 80 -15.40 -3.00 3.20
N LEU A 81 -15.53 -3.38 1.93
CA LEU A 81 -16.22 -4.61 1.53
C LEU A 81 -15.42 -5.85 1.96
N ILE A 82 -14.12 -5.88 1.64
CA ILE A 82 -13.24 -7.01 1.96
C ILE A 82 -13.06 -7.16 3.47
N SER A 83 -13.05 -6.07 4.24
CA SER A 83 -12.95 -6.14 5.71
C SER A 83 -14.13 -6.85 6.38
N LYS A 84 -15.26 -7.05 5.68
CA LYS A 84 -16.36 -7.87 6.19
C LYS A 84 -15.95 -9.35 6.31
N CYS A 85 -15.12 -9.85 5.39
CA CYS A 85 -14.72 -11.26 5.36
C CYS A 85 -13.24 -11.51 5.72
N ASP A 86 -12.33 -10.57 5.46
CA ASP A 86 -10.91 -10.71 5.78
C ASP A 86 -10.58 -10.19 7.19
N PRO A 87 -10.06 -11.03 8.11
CA PRO A 87 -9.80 -10.64 9.48
C PRO A 87 -8.67 -9.62 9.63
N THR A 88 -7.65 -9.65 8.77
CA THR A 88 -6.51 -8.72 8.82
C THR A 88 -6.96 -7.30 8.48
N LEU A 89 -7.73 -7.15 7.41
CA LEU A 89 -8.26 -5.87 6.98
C LEU A 89 -9.32 -5.36 7.96
N ARG A 90 -10.16 -6.26 8.52
CA ARG A 90 -11.11 -5.94 9.58
C ARG A 90 -10.44 -5.36 10.82
N GLU A 91 -9.39 -6.03 11.29
CA GLU A 91 -8.62 -5.54 12.43
C GLU A 91 -8.05 -4.14 12.15
N HIS A 92 -7.49 -3.94 10.96
CA HIS A 92 -6.97 -2.64 10.56
C HIS A 92 -8.05 -1.55 10.56
N THR A 93 -9.21 -1.81 9.94
CA THR A 93 -10.35 -0.87 9.95
C THR A 93 -10.83 -0.57 11.37
N ASN A 94 -10.96 -1.59 12.22
CA ASN A 94 -11.38 -1.40 13.62
C ASN A 94 -10.40 -0.53 14.41
N ARG A 95 -9.09 -0.70 14.20
CA ARG A 95 -8.06 0.15 14.86
C ARG A 95 -8.17 1.61 14.41
N ILE A 96 -8.57 1.86 13.16
CA ILE A 96 -8.85 3.21 12.64
C ILE A 96 -10.09 3.81 13.32
N ASP A 97 -11.21 3.08 13.32
CA ASP A 97 -12.49 3.55 13.87
C ASP A 97 -12.38 3.86 15.37
N ASN A 98 -11.64 3.02 16.10
CA ASN A 98 -11.35 3.23 17.52
C ASN A 98 -10.33 4.36 17.79
N LYS A 99 -9.90 5.10 16.76
CA LYS A 99 -8.89 6.17 16.82
C LYS A 99 -7.55 5.71 17.42
N GLN A 100 -7.27 4.41 17.34
CA GLN A 100 -6.00 3.82 17.78
C GLN A 100 -4.90 4.05 16.73
N LEU A 101 -5.29 4.37 15.50
CA LEU A 101 -4.39 4.72 14.40
C LEU A 101 -4.70 6.14 13.92
N ALA A 102 -3.86 7.11 14.34
CA ALA A 102 -3.94 8.49 13.86
C ALA A 102 -3.54 8.64 12.39
N HIS A 103 -2.77 7.68 11.87
CA HIS A 103 -2.34 7.58 10.49
C HIS A 103 -2.42 6.10 10.11
N HIS A 104 -2.95 5.78 8.94
CA HIS A 104 -3.30 4.41 8.57
C HIS A 104 -3.17 4.17 7.08
N TYR A 105 -2.95 2.93 6.67
CA TYR A 105 -2.68 2.56 5.27
C TYR A 105 -3.84 2.86 4.30
N LEU A 106 -5.05 3.09 4.83
CA LEU A 106 -6.19 3.56 4.05
C LEU A 106 -6.21 5.08 3.83
N ASN A 107 -5.25 5.83 4.37
CA ASN A 107 -5.16 7.28 4.19
C ASN A 107 -4.70 7.63 2.77
N HIS A 108 -5.12 8.79 2.28
CA HIS A 108 -4.82 9.30 0.96
C HIS A 108 -3.30 9.37 0.68
N ASP A 109 -2.47 9.79 1.63
CA ASP A 109 -1.02 9.89 1.43
C ASP A 109 -0.39 8.53 1.14
N ILE A 110 -0.82 7.49 1.87
CA ILE A 110 -0.29 6.14 1.69
C ILE A 110 -0.82 5.52 0.39
N GLN A 111 -2.07 5.79 0.02
CA GLN A 111 -2.58 5.40 -1.31
C GLN A 111 -1.75 6.03 -2.45
N ASN A 112 -1.34 7.30 -2.33
CA ASN A 112 -0.48 7.96 -3.30
C ASN A 112 0.88 7.28 -3.40
N GLU A 113 1.49 6.90 -2.27
CA GLU A 113 2.74 6.15 -2.27
C GLU A 113 2.61 4.81 -3.00
N LEU A 114 1.56 4.04 -2.68
CA LEU A 114 1.35 2.73 -3.27
C LEU A 114 1.18 2.82 -4.79
N ILE A 115 0.35 3.76 -5.24
CA ILE A 115 0.16 4.04 -6.68
C ILE A 115 1.48 4.47 -7.33
N THR A 116 2.26 5.33 -6.66
CA THR A 116 3.57 5.78 -7.18
C THR A 116 4.56 4.62 -7.30
N ILE A 117 4.64 3.74 -6.29
CA ILE A 117 5.51 2.57 -6.31
C ILE A 117 5.10 1.64 -7.44
N MET A 118 3.81 1.33 -7.59
CA MET A 118 3.33 0.49 -8.69
C MET A 118 3.60 1.10 -10.06
N SER A 119 3.29 2.39 -10.24
CA SER A 119 3.54 3.13 -11.48
C SER A 119 5.02 3.09 -11.86
N ASN A 120 5.92 3.30 -10.88
CA ASN A 120 7.36 3.21 -11.10
C ASN A 120 7.81 1.79 -11.47
N THR A 121 7.27 0.76 -10.80
CA THR A 121 7.58 -0.64 -11.11
C THR A 121 7.20 -0.99 -12.54
N VAL A 122 5.97 -0.68 -12.95
CA VAL A 122 5.48 -0.92 -14.32
C VAL A 122 6.30 -0.13 -15.34
N THR A 123 6.58 1.15 -15.06
CA THR A 123 7.40 2.01 -15.93
C THR A 123 8.81 1.46 -16.11
N ASN A 124 9.45 1.02 -15.02
CA ASN A 124 10.79 0.45 -15.07
C ASN A 124 10.83 -0.88 -15.83
N GLU A 125 9.80 -1.71 -15.68
CA GLU A 125 9.67 -2.95 -16.44
C GLU A 125 9.53 -2.67 -17.94
N VAL A 126 8.67 -1.72 -18.32
CA VAL A 126 8.50 -1.29 -19.72
C VAL A 126 9.82 -0.73 -20.27
N ILE A 127 10.51 0.14 -19.54
CA ILE A 127 11.83 0.67 -19.94
C ILE A 127 12.85 -0.46 -20.10
N GLY A 128 12.85 -1.44 -19.19
CA GLY A 128 13.71 -2.62 -19.26
C GLY A 128 13.48 -3.40 -20.56
N ARG A 129 12.22 -3.73 -20.85
CA ARG A 129 11.82 -4.42 -22.09
C ARG A 129 12.20 -3.63 -23.34
N ILE A 130 12.03 -2.31 -23.33
CA ILE A 130 12.47 -1.44 -24.45
C ILE A 130 13.98 -1.51 -24.63
N LYS A 131 14.76 -1.43 -23.54
CA LYS A 131 16.23 -1.50 -23.61
C LYS A 131 16.73 -2.85 -24.12
N GLU A 132 16.05 -3.94 -23.78
CA GLU A 132 16.35 -5.30 -24.22
C GLU A 132 15.90 -5.58 -25.66
N ALA A 133 14.96 -4.80 -26.20
CA ALA A 133 14.50 -4.98 -27.57
C ALA A 133 15.63 -4.72 -28.57
N GLN A 134 15.84 -5.67 -29.50
CA GLN A 134 16.87 -5.60 -30.55
C GLN A 134 16.86 -4.25 -31.29
N TYR A 135 15.67 -3.70 -31.57
CA TYR A 135 15.52 -2.45 -32.30
C TYR A 135 16.01 -1.21 -31.53
N TYR A 136 15.92 -1.20 -30.20
CA TYR A 136 16.49 -0.12 -29.39
C TYR A 136 18.02 -0.15 -29.42
N SER A 137 18.63 -1.34 -29.32
CA SER A 137 20.09 -1.48 -29.44
C SER A 137 20.62 -1.09 -30.82
N PHE A 138 19.85 -1.31 -31.89
CA PHE A 138 20.18 -0.86 -33.24
C PHE A 138 20.11 0.66 -33.39
N PHE A 139 19.02 1.28 -32.91
CA PHE A 139 18.83 2.74 -32.99
C PHE A 139 19.86 3.51 -32.15
N ASN A 140 20.18 3.03 -30.93
CA ASN A 140 21.23 3.62 -30.10
C ASN A 140 22.63 3.49 -30.74
N ARG A 141 22.95 2.36 -31.41
CA ARG A 141 24.22 2.19 -32.11
C ARG A 141 24.42 3.13 -33.30
N LEU A 142 23.33 3.52 -33.97
CA LEU A 142 23.36 4.47 -35.07
C LEU A 142 23.56 5.91 -34.59
N HIS A 143 23.02 6.26 -33.41
CA HIS A 143 23.12 7.61 -32.87
C HIS A 143 24.53 7.98 -32.36
N TYR A 144 25.35 6.98 -31.96
CA TYR A 144 26.76 7.17 -31.57
C TYR A 144 27.77 6.95 -32.72
N ARG A 145 27.31 6.77 -33.96
CA ARG A 145 28.16 6.58 -35.15
C ARG A 145 28.12 7.74 -36.15
N LEU A 146 27.48 8.85 -35.80
CA LEU A 146 27.52 10.14 -36.50
C LEU A 146 28.15 11.18 -35.57
#